data_AF-A0A1I1IT06-F1
#
_entry.id   AF-A0A1I1IT06-F1
#
_cell.length_a   1.000
_cell.length_b   1.000
_cell.length_c   1.000
_cell.angle_alpha   90.00
_cell.angle_beta   90.00
_cell.angle_gamma   90.00
#
_symmetry.space_group_name_H-M   'P 1'
#
loop_
_entity.id
_entity.type
_entity.pdbx_description
1 polymer ?
#
loop_
_entity_poly.entity_id
_entity_poly.type
_entity_poly.pdbx_seq_one_letter_code
_entity_poly.pdbx_strand_id
1 'polypeptide(L)'
;MSQTLQVDPGTPGAYPTIGEAVGDAPTGATVVVAPGSYPESLQVLGKDVTIRAADGAGEDAEVVLAGSGDYLATLGVRDATVVVEGLVVVGGDTTAVEAEGARLTLRSVTVRAGHGAGVRLSDRSTLTATGCTVTGGTQGLVLEESGGTVEDTTVRDSGDDAVLVRLGADPVLRNLVVVGGHRGVYAYQGGHPVLEGCDISGTAAAGVHVTQSSSAKLTRCKLHACGGPGVLFDAGTTGTVDGCRTERTAEPGVSVDPGAQVEVLEAAQGAAAGVGAAGAAEQGDPERVDELLAELDAMVGLEGVKAEVRAIIDEIQVNEWRRSAGLAVGGASHHLVFAGAPGTGKTTVGRIYGQLLAALGALPGGPLREVSRRDLVGQYIGHTAEKTAAVFDEAAGGVVFLDEAYTLSRQAGGGNDFGQEAIDMIVKLMEDRRDTLAVIAAGYTAEMQQFLDANPGLASRFVKTVEFENYGADELVLIITRMIGAGDYRLADDAVPLLEHHFATVQRGADFGNAREARKLFEKLRKVQSQRLRALGARPALADLQTLTAEDVSRALADG
;
A
#
# COMPACT_ATOMS: atom_id res chain seq x y z
N MET A 1 -14.34 -35.87 37.34
CA MET A 1 -12.93 -35.95 36.94
C MET A 1 -12.90 -35.66 35.46
N SER A 2 -12.15 -34.65 34.99
CA SER A 2 -12.03 -34.43 33.55
C SER A 2 -11.35 -35.65 32.93
N GLN A 3 -11.94 -36.21 31.88
CA GLN A 3 -11.33 -37.32 31.16
C GLN A 3 -10.07 -36.80 30.46
N THR A 4 -8.97 -37.53 30.57
CA THR A 4 -7.71 -37.20 29.89
C THR A 4 -7.50 -38.14 28.71
N LEU A 5 -7.29 -37.58 27.52
CA LEU A 5 -6.95 -38.30 26.30
C LEU A 5 -5.49 -38.00 25.95
N GLN A 6 -4.74 -38.99 25.50
CA GLN A 6 -3.33 -38.86 25.12
C GLN A 6 -3.21 -38.89 23.59
N VAL A 7 -2.48 -37.94 23.01
CA VAL A 7 -2.13 -37.91 21.59
C VAL A 7 -0.64 -38.16 21.47
N ASP A 8 -0.28 -39.26 20.83
CA ASP A 8 1.10 -39.64 20.54
C ASP A 8 1.09 -40.69 19.42
N PRO A 9 1.49 -40.33 18.18
CA PRO A 9 1.52 -41.26 17.04
C PRO A 9 2.41 -42.49 17.26
N GLY A 10 3.41 -42.38 18.15
CA GLY A 10 4.36 -43.45 18.44
C GLY A 10 3.93 -44.41 19.54
N THR A 11 2.89 -44.08 20.31
CA THR A 11 2.48 -44.86 21.49
C THR A 11 1.20 -45.67 21.23
N PRO A 12 1.26 -47.01 21.28
CA PRO A 12 0.07 -47.85 21.14
C PRO A 12 -1.01 -47.52 22.19
N GLY A 13 -2.23 -47.25 21.74
CA GLY A 13 -3.36 -46.90 22.59
C GLY A 13 -3.53 -45.40 22.85
N ALA A 14 -2.61 -44.55 22.37
CA ALA A 14 -2.82 -43.12 22.25
C ALA A 14 -3.47 -42.79 20.89
N TYR A 15 -4.06 -41.60 20.79
CA TYR A 15 -4.60 -41.09 19.54
C TYR A 15 -3.47 -40.66 18.60
N PRO A 16 -3.57 -40.93 17.28
CA PRO A 16 -2.55 -40.57 16.30
C PRO A 16 -2.61 -39.09 15.89
N THR A 17 -3.73 -38.41 16.08
CA THR A 17 -3.92 -36.99 15.74
C THR A 17 -4.65 -36.26 16.85
N ILE A 18 -4.48 -34.93 16.90
CA ILE A 18 -5.18 -34.06 17.85
C ILE A 18 -6.67 -34.01 17.49
N GLY A 19 -7.00 -33.95 16.19
CA GLY A 19 -8.37 -33.94 15.70
C GLY A 19 -9.18 -35.17 16.11
N GLU A 20 -8.61 -36.37 16.03
CA GLU A 20 -9.30 -37.59 16.48
C GLU A 20 -9.55 -37.58 17.99
N ALA A 21 -8.56 -37.19 18.78
CA ALA A 21 -8.73 -37.09 20.24
C ALA A 21 -9.78 -36.04 20.61
N VAL A 22 -9.78 -34.87 19.97
CA VAL A 22 -10.79 -33.84 20.20
C VAL A 22 -12.18 -34.32 19.73
N GLY A 23 -12.25 -35.10 18.64
CA GLY A 23 -13.49 -35.70 18.13
C GLY A 23 -14.15 -36.66 19.14
N ASP A 24 -13.35 -37.50 19.79
CA ASP A 24 -13.80 -38.48 20.77
C ASP A 24 -13.92 -37.93 22.20
N ALA A 25 -13.22 -36.83 22.50
CA ALA A 25 -13.25 -36.19 23.81
C ALA A 25 -14.69 -35.79 24.19
N PRO A 26 -15.17 -36.13 25.41
CA PRO A 26 -16.38 -35.51 25.92
C PRO A 26 -16.13 -34.04 26.28
N THR A 27 -17.20 -33.24 26.32
CA THR A 27 -17.14 -31.84 26.74
C THR A 27 -16.49 -31.70 28.12
N GLY A 28 -15.49 -30.82 28.22
CA GLY A 28 -14.68 -30.57 29.42
C GLY A 28 -13.49 -31.53 29.61
N ALA A 29 -13.20 -32.39 28.63
CA ALA A 29 -12.01 -33.25 28.67
C ALA A 29 -10.71 -32.47 28.41
N THR A 30 -9.60 -33.11 28.77
CA THR A 30 -8.25 -32.62 28.52
C THR A 30 -7.55 -33.55 27.52
N VAL A 31 -7.13 -33.00 26.39
CA VAL A 31 -6.29 -33.66 25.39
C VAL A 31 -4.85 -33.26 25.66
N VAL A 32 -4.01 -34.24 26.02
CA VAL A 32 -2.58 -34.05 26.28
C VAL A 32 -1.81 -34.56 25.07
N VAL A 33 -0.97 -33.70 24.50
CA VAL A 33 -0.30 -33.94 23.22
C VAL A 33 1.20 -34.09 23.42
N ALA A 34 1.76 -35.22 22.99
CA ALA A 34 3.19 -35.47 23.02
C ALA A 34 3.92 -34.57 22.00
N PRO A 35 5.20 -34.21 22.23
CA PRO A 35 6.00 -33.45 21.28
C PRO A 35 6.03 -34.08 19.90
N GLY A 36 5.97 -33.26 18.86
CA GLY A 36 5.89 -33.72 17.48
C GLY A 36 5.20 -32.72 16.56
N SER A 37 5.23 -33.01 15.27
CA SER A 37 4.52 -32.23 14.25
C SER A 37 3.25 -32.96 13.82
N TYR A 38 2.13 -32.25 13.89
CA TYR A 38 0.78 -32.73 13.61
C TYR A 38 0.24 -31.95 12.40
N PRO A 39 0.36 -32.50 11.18
CA PRO A 39 -0.07 -31.82 9.96
C PRO A 39 -1.59 -31.99 9.76
N GLU A 40 -2.39 -31.15 10.41
CA GLU A 40 -3.84 -31.18 10.33
C GLU A 40 -4.45 -29.78 10.57
N SER A 41 -5.65 -29.56 10.05
CA SER A 41 -6.47 -28.38 10.38
C SER A 41 -7.49 -28.77 11.44
N LEU A 42 -7.31 -28.29 12.67
CA LEU A 42 -8.13 -28.66 13.82
C LEU A 42 -9.35 -27.75 13.93
N GLN A 43 -10.54 -28.31 13.71
CA GLN A 43 -11.82 -27.59 13.83
C GLN A 43 -12.61 -28.09 15.05
N VAL A 44 -12.76 -27.22 16.05
CA VAL A 44 -13.50 -27.51 17.28
C VAL A 44 -14.86 -26.82 17.21
N LEU A 45 -15.93 -27.60 17.08
CA LEU A 45 -17.30 -27.11 16.90
C LEU A 45 -18.18 -27.52 18.07
N GLY A 46 -18.75 -26.57 18.80
CA GLY A 46 -19.75 -26.82 19.85
C GLY A 46 -19.26 -27.62 21.06
N LYS A 47 -17.93 -27.75 21.23
CA LYS A 47 -17.32 -28.66 22.22
C LYS A 47 -16.28 -27.94 23.08
N ASP A 48 -16.55 -27.89 24.38
CA ASP A 48 -15.57 -27.38 25.33
C ASP A 48 -14.46 -28.41 25.55
N VAL A 49 -13.19 -28.01 25.39
CA VAL A 49 -12.04 -28.91 25.53
C VAL A 49 -10.79 -28.13 25.91
N THR A 50 -9.90 -28.77 26.68
CA THR A 50 -8.54 -28.27 26.92
C THR A 50 -7.56 -29.09 26.09
N ILE A 51 -6.70 -28.45 25.33
CA ILE A 51 -5.63 -29.05 24.54
C ILE A 51 -4.31 -28.51 25.11
N ARG A 52 -3.43 -29.39 25.59
CA ARG A 52 -2.15 -28.96 26.16
C ARG A 52 -1.01 -29.84 25.73
N ALA A 53 0.16 -29.25 25.59
CA ALA A 53 1.39 -30.02 25.44
C ALA A 53 1.64 -30.88 26.70
N ALA A 54 2.23 -32.05 26.50
CA ALA A 54 2.69 -32.91 27.58
C ALA A 54 3.89 -32.29 28.31
N ASP A 55 3.94 -32.44 29.63
CA ASP A 55 5.05 -31.92 30.44
C ASP A 55 6.33 -32.76 30.19
N GLY A 56 7.50 -32.12 30.12
CA GLY A 56 8.78 -32.79 30.33
C GLY A 56 9.56 -33.28 29.09
N ALA A 57 9.30 -32.73 27.92
CA ALA A 57 10.24 -32.82 26.81
C ALA A 57 11.18 -31.61 26.86
N GLY A 58 12.48 -31.79 26.59
CA GLY A 58 13.50 -30.74 26.78
C GLY A 58 13.20 -29.43 26.04
N GLU A 59 14.02 -28.40 26.26
CA GLU A 59 13.84 -27.04 25.72
C GLU A 59 13.58 -26.97 24.19
N ASP A 60 13.92 -28.02 23.44
CA ASP A 60 13.76 -28.13 21.98
C ASP A 60 12.53 -28.93 21.49
N ALA A 61 11.69 -29.44 22.38
CA ALA A 61 10.62 -30.37 22.00
C ALA A 61 9.24 -29.69 21.92
N GLU A 62 8.94 -29.09 20.76
CA GLU A 62 7.67 -28.41 20.49
C GLU A 62 6.53 -29.39 20.12
N VAL A 63 5.30 -29.04 20.50
CA VAL A 63 4.07 -29.61 19.91
C VAL A 63 3.62 -28.67 18.79
N VAL A 64 3.82 -29.06 17.54
CA VAL A 64 3.54 -28.22 16.37
C VAL A 64 2.27 -28.71 15.68
N LEU A 65 1.20 -27.91 15.73
CA LEU A 65 0.01 -28.07 14.89
C LEU A 65 0.22 -27.26 13.61
N ALA A 66 0.37 -27.94 12.48
CA ALA A 66 0.65 -27.31 11.18
C ALA A 66 -0.53 -27.48 10.23
N GLY A 67 -1.03 -26.38 9.68
CA GLY A 67 -2.19 -26.40 8.78
C GLY A 67 -1.95 -27.26 7.54
N SER A 68 -2.98 -28.01 7.12
CA SER A 68 -2.94 -28.90 5.96
C SER A 68 -2.98 -28.19 4.59
N GLY A 69 -3.21 -26.87 4.57
CA GLY A 69 -3.32 -26.08 3.33
C GLY A 69 -4.72 -26.01 2.73
N ASP A 70 -5.76 -26.44 3.45
CA ASP A 70 -7.13 -26.58 2.96
C ASP A 70 -7.96 -25.28 2.96
N TYR A 71 -7.32 -24.11 2.90
CA TYR A 71 -7.96 -22.78 3.03
C TYR A 71 -8.81 -22.60 4.31
N LEU A 72 -8.60 -23.43 5.34
CA LEU A 72 -9.20 -23.29 6.66
C LEU A 72 -8.19 -22.71 7.65
N ALA A 73 -8.68 -22.24 8.79
CA ALA A 73 -7.79 -21.93 9.90
C ALA A 73 -7.09 -23.20 10.39
N THR A 74 -5.81 -23.10 10.77
CA THR A 74 -5.09 -24.25 11.34
C THR A 74 -5.71 -24.70 12.66
N LEU A 75 -6.14 -23.74 13.48
CA LEU A 75 -7.03 -23.97 14.61
C LEU A 75 -8.27 -23.10 14.45
N GLY A 76 -9.41 -23.72 14.15
CA GLY A 76 -10.71 -23.06 14.15
C GLY A 76 -11.55 -23.47 15.34
N VAL A 77 -12.15 -22.51 16.04
CA VAL A 77 -13.04 -22.75 17.17
C VAL A 77 -14.37 -22.05 16.92
N ARG A 78 -15.47 -22.81 16.93
CA ARG A 78 -16.81 -22.25 16.77
C ARG A 78 -17.76 -22.72 17.87
N ASP A 79 -18.53 -21.79 18.40
CA ASP A 79 -19.59 -22.06 19.40
C ASP A 79 -19.10 -22.89 20.62
N ALA A 80 -17.85 -22.70 21.03
CA ALA A 80 -17.16 -23.56 21.99
C ALA A 80 -16.27 -22.78 22.97
N THR A 81 -15.97 -23.38 24.13
CA THR A 81 -14.97 -22.89 25.08
C THR A 81 -13.71 -23.76 25.02
N VAL A 82 -12.65 -23.25 24.40
CA VAL A 82 -11.41 -24.01 24.16
C VAL A 82 -10.24 -23.38 24.90
N VAL A 83 -9.45 -24.21 25.57
CA VAL A 83 -8.17 -23.82 26.19
C VAL A 83 -7.04 -24.50 25.44
N VAL A 84 -6.03 -23.74 25.03
CA VAL A 84 -4.82 -24.24 24.36
C VAL A 84 -3.59 -23.82 25.16
N GLU A 85 -2.76 -24.77 25.55
CA GLU A 85 -1.58 -24.51 26.41
C GLU A 85 -0.30 -25.13 25.82
N GLY A 86 0.73 -24.31 25.60
CA GLY A 86 2.08 -24.79 25.25
C GLY A 86 2.23 -25.35 23.83
N LEU A 87 1.34 -24.99 22.90
CA LEU A 87 1.41 -25.44 21.50
C LEU A 87 2.07 -24.38 20.61
N VAL A 88 2.63 -24.85 19.49
CA VAL A 88 2.97 -24.02 18.34
C VAL A 88 1.95 -24.26 17.24
N VAL A 89 1.28 -23.19 16.79
CA VAL A 89 0.33 -23.25 15.67
C VAL A 89 0.97 -22.59 14.45
N VAL A 90 1.11 -23.34 13.37
CA VAL A 90 1.71 -22.85 12.11
C VAL A 90 0.63 -22.72 11.05
N GLY A 91 0.33 -21.47 10.70
CA GLY A 91 -0.63 -21.10 9.66
C GLY A 91 -0.05 -21.19 8.25
N GLY A 92 -0.92 -21.45 7.27
CA GLY A 92 -0.61 -21.36 5.85
C GLY A 92 -1.00 -20.01 5.26
N ASP A 93 -1.66 -20.02 4.10
CA ASP A 93 -2.11 -18.79 3.42
C ASP A 93 -3.31 -18.11 4.09
N THR A 94 -4.00 -18.82 4.99
CA THR A 94 -5.18 -18.36 5.73
C THR A 94 -4.87 -18.01 7.18
N THR A 95 -5.88 -17.63 7.96
CA THR A 95 -5.74 -17.35 9.40
C THR A 95 -5.14 -18.55 10.14
N ALA A 96 -4.17 -18.37 11.03
CA ALA A 96 -3.59 -19.49 11.78
C ALA A 96 -4.55 -19.97 12.89
N VAL A 97 -5.09 -19.05 13.70
CA VAL A 97 -6.06 -19.34 14.76
C VAL A 97 -7.30 -18.48 14.58
N GLU A 98 -8.47 -19.09 14.53
CA GLU A 98 -9.75 -18.40 14.33
C GLU A 98 -10.77 -18.82 15.38
N ALA A 99 -11.51 -17.86 15.94
CA ALA A 99 -12.59 -18.08 16.88
C ALA A 99 -13.84 -17.28 16.50
N GLU A 100 -14.98 -17.96 16.38
CA GLU A 100 -16.28 -17.40 15.97
C GLU A 100 -17.37 -17.88 16.95
N GLY A 101 -18.12 -16.99 17.59
CA GLY A 101 -19.07 -17.37 18.63
C GLY A 101 -18.45 -18.09 19.84
N ALA A 102 -17.15 -17.92 20.09
CA ALA A 102 -16.36 -18.82 20.93
C ALA A 102 -15.61 -18.13 22.08
N ARG A 103 -15.25 -18.90 23.12
CA ARG A 103 -14.36 -18.48 24.20
C ARG A 103 -13.03 -19.21 24.07
N LEU A 104 -11.99 -18.49 23.64
CA LEU A 104 -10.68 -19.05 23.41
C LEU A 104 -9.69 -18.60 24.48
N THR A 105 -9.02 -19.54 25.12
CA THR A 105 -7.90 -19.27 26.04
C THR A 105 -6.60 -19.81 25.44
N LEU A 106 -5.59 -18.97 25.29
CA LEU A 106 -4.25 -19.32 24.82
C LEU A 106 -3.24 -19.06 25.94
N ARG A 107 -2.45 -20.07 26.32
CA ARG A 107 -1.40 -19.94 27.35
C ARG A 107 -0.08 -20.48 26.83
N SER A 108 0.95 -19.63 26.81
CA SER A 108 2.27 -20.02 26.32
C SER A 108 2.22 -20.62 24.90
N VAL A 109 1.34 -20.09 24.05
CA VAL A 109 1.16 -20.55 22.67
C VAL A 109 1.99 -19.68 21.73
N THR A 110 2.68 -20.30 20.78
CA THR A 110 3.35 -19.59 19.68
C THR A 110 2.54 -19.77 18.40
N VAL A 111 2.14 -18.67 17.77
CA VAL A 111 1.45 -18.65 16.48
C VAL A 111 2.41 -18.13 15.41
N ARG A 112 2.71 -18.96 14.42
CA ARG A 112 3.54 -18.63 13.25
C ARG A 112 2.62 -18.53 12.04
N ALA A 113 2.20 -17.33 11.68
CA ALA A 113 1.29 -17.10 10.56
C ALA A 113 2.04 -17.02 9.23
N GLY A 114 1.44 -17.58 8.17
CA GLY A 114 1.92 -17.42 6.81
C GLY A 114 1.44 -16.09 6.21
N HIS A 115 0.38 -16.13 5.39
CA HIS A 115 -0.15 -14.92 4.75
C HIS A 115 -1.36 -14.31 5.48
N GLY A 116 -2.25 -15.13 6.04
CA GLY A 116 -3.43 -14.65 6.76
C GLY A 116 -3.14 -14.00 8.11
N ALA A 117 -4.18 -13.78 8.92
CA ALA A 117 -4.01 -13.26 10.28
C ALA A 117 -3.43 -14.32 11.23
N GLY A 118 -2.66 -13.90 12.23
CA GLY A 118 -2.21 -14.81 13.28
C GLY A 118 -3.36 -15.35 14.11
N VAL A 119 -4.09 -14.45 14.79
CA VAL A 119 -5.30 -14.79 15.53
C VAL A 119 -6.43 -13.87 15.10
N ARG A 120 -7.57 -14.43 14.70
CA ARG A 120 -8.79 -13.68 14.38
C ARG A 120 -9.94 -14.10 15.31
N LEU A 121 -10.66 -13.10 15.83
CA LEU A 121 -11.91 -13.29 16.56
C LEU A 121 -13.04 -12.55 15.88
N SER A 122 -14.20 -13.19 15.79
CA SER A 122 -15.44 -12.65 15.22
C SER A 122 -16.67 -13.18 15.98
N ASP A 123 -17.86 -12.65 15.65
CA ASP A 123 -19.17 -13.01 16.23
C ASP A 123 -19.15 -13.13 17.76
N ARG A 124 -18.86 -12.03 18.46
CA ARG A 124 -18.96 -11.94 19.93
C ARG A 124 -18.10 -12.94 20.69
N SER A 125 -16.99 -13.34 20.06
CA SER A 125 -15.98 -14.19 20.69
C SER A 125 -15.20 -13.45 21.78
N THR A 126 -14.58 -14.19 22.69
CA THR A 126 -13.67 -13.64 23.71
C THR A 126 -12.33 -14.36 23.72
N LEU A 127 -11.24 -13.59 23.73
CA LEU A 127 -9.87 -14.11 23.86
C LEU A 127 -9.33 -13.93 25.28
N THR A 128 -8.69 -14.95 25.84
CA THR A 128 -7.77 -14.80 26.98
C THR A 128 -6.41 -15.34 26.56
N ALA A 129 -5.46 -14.46 26.24
CA ALA A 129 -4.12 -14.85 25.82
C ALA A 129 -3.09 -14.42 26.87
N THR A 130 -2.23 -15.34 27.32
CA THR A 130 -1.18 -15.04 28.30
C THR A 130 0.14 -15.70 27.89
N GLY A 131 1.25 -14.95 27.91
CA GLY A 131 2.58 -15.49 27.61
C GLY A 131 2.74 -15.98 26.17
N CYS A 132 1.93 -15.46 25.23
CA CYS A 132 1.89 -15.94 23.85
C CYS A 132 2.86 -15.17 22.94
N THR A 133 3.20 -15.75 21.79
CA THR A 133 3.94 -15.06 20.73
C THR A 133 3.21 -15.23 19.41
N VAL A 134 2.95 -14.15 18.69
CA VAL A 134 2.37 -14.16 17.34
C VAL A 134 3.38 -13.54 16.38
N THR A 135 3.75 -14.27 15.33
CA THR A 135 4.76 -13.82 14.35
C THR A 135 4.29 -14.08 12.91
N GLY A 136 4.64 -13.17 12.00
CA GLY A 136 4.27 -13.26 10.59
C GLY A 136 2.84 -12.80 10.31
N GLY A 137 2.30 -13.24 9.17
CA GLY A 137 0.95 -12.90 8.72
C GLY A 137 0.81 -11.48 8.18
N THR A 138 -0.30 -11.21 7.49
CA THR A 138 -0.67 -9.83 7.13
C THR A 138 -0.98 -9.03 8.39
N GLN A 139 -1.70 -9.62 9.34
CA GLN A 139 -2.05 -9.03 10.63
C GLN A 139 -1.71 -9.99 11.77
N GLY A 140 -1.26 -9.46 12.91
CA GLY A 140 -0.97 -10.30 14.08
C GLY A 140 -2.25 -10.76 14.78
N LEU A 141 -2.97 -9.81 15.38
CA LEU A 141 -4.25 -10.02 16.06
C LEU A 141 -5.35 -9.22 15.36
N VAL A 142 -6.48 -9.86 15.08
CA VAL A 142 -7.66 -9.23 14.48
C VAL A 142 -8.86 -9.49 15.38
N LEU A 143 -9.45 -8.42 15.91
CA LEU A 143 -10.54 -8.47 16.87
C LEU A 143 -11.74 -7.73 16.28
N GLU A 144 -12.75 -8.49 15.88
CA GLU A 144 -13.99 -8.00 15.27
C GLU A 144 -15.16 -8.38 16.19
N GLU A 145 -15.99 -7.41 16.59
CA GLU A 145 -17.13 -7.65 17.48
C GLU A 145 -16.78 -8.50 18.72
N SER A 146 -15.56 -8.39 19.24
CA SER A 146 -14.99 -9.30 20.24
C SER A 146 -14.26 -8.56 21.35
N GLY A 147 -14.07 -9.25 22.48
CA GLY A 147 -13.40 -8.69 23.64
C GLY A 147 -12.44 -9.68 24.29
N GLY A 148 -12.09 -9.40 25.53
CA GLY A 148 -11.23 -10.25 26.34
C GLY A 148 -9.90 -9.59 26.69
N THR A 149 -8.91 -10.39 27.09
CA THR A 149 -7.64 -9.91 27.62
C THR A 149 -6.47 -10.59 26.92
N VAL A 150 -5.50 -9.78 26.50
CA VAL A 150 -4.22 -10.22 25.96
C VAL A 150 -3.14 -9.67 26.86
N GLU A 151 -2.45 -10.55 27.57
CA GLU A 151 -1.47 -10.21 28.62
C GLU A 151 -0.11 -10.87 28.31
N ASP A 152 0.98 -10.16 28.61
CA ASP A 152 2.36 -10.66 28.50
C ASP A 152 2.63 -11.37 27.15
N THR A 153 2.10 -10.79 26.07
CA THR A 153 2.10 -11.39 24.73
C THR A 153 2.94 -10.54 23.78
N THR A 154 3.67 -11.17 22.87
CA THR A 154 4.47 -10.50 21.85
C THR A 154 3.84 -10.67 20.47
N VAL A 155 3.71 -9.58 19.70
CA VAL A 155 3.30 -9.59 18.29
C VAL A 155 4.40 -8.96 17.45
N ARG A 156 4.87 -9.66 16.41
CA ARG A 156 5.97 -9.16 15.56
C ARG A 156 5.90 -9.64 14.12
N ASP A 157 6.64 -8.95 13.25
CA ASP A 157 6.82 -9.33 11.84
C ASP A 157 5.51 -9.43 11.05
N SER A 158 4.51 -8.63 11.40
CA SER A 158 3.26 -8.51 10.63
C SER A 158 3.50 -7.65 9.38
N GLY A 159 2.90 -8.04 8.25
CA GLY A 159 3.04 -7.34 6.96
C GLY A 159 2.27 -6.02 6.88
N ASP A 160 1.21 -5.87 7.69
CA ASP A 160 0.38 -4.68 7.84
C ASP A 160 0.19 -4.38 9.33
N ASP A 161 -1.03 -4.20 9.85
CA ASP A 161 -1.27 -3.86 11.26
C ASP A 161 -0.99 -5.02 12.23
N ALA A 162 -0.22 -4.77 13.29
CA ALA A 162 0.09 -5.81 14.28
C ALA A 162 -1.14 -6.21 15.11
N VAL A 163 -1.95 -5.24 15.56
CA VAL A 163 -3.24 -5.47 16.22
C VAL A 163 -4.31 -4.60 15.58
N LEU A 164 -5.32 -5.23 14.99
CA LEU A 164 -6.50 -4.59 14.41
C LEU A 164 -7.70 -4.79 15.33
N VAL A 165 -8.34 -3.70 15.74
CA VAL A 165 -9.55 -3.70 16.59
C VAL A 165 -10.66 -2.95 15.87
N ARG A 166 -11.74 -3.65 15.53
CA ARG A 166 -12.84 -3.06 14.76
C ARG A 166 -14.21 -3.62 15.06
N LEU A 167 -15.23 -2.99 14.48
CA LEU A 167 -16.64 -3.43 14.56
C LEU A 167 -17.10 -3.59 16.01
N GLY A 168 -16.86 -2.58 16.87
CA GLY A 168 -17.31 -2.62 18.27
C GLY A 168 -16.43 -3.43 19.23
N ALA A 169 -15.32 -4.03 18.76
CA ALA A 169 -14.43 -4.81 19.61
C ALA A 169 -13.77 -3.96 20.72
N ASP A 170 -13.66 -4.50 21.94
CA ASP A 170 -13.25 -3.78 23.16
C ASP A 170 -12.19 -4.54 24.02
N PRO A 171 -11.06 -5.00 23.43
CA PRO A 171 -10.09 -5.80 24.15
C PRO A 171 -9.27 -5.00 25.17
N VAL A 172 -8.81 -5.70 26.20
CA VAL A 172 -7.83 -5.21 27.17
C VAL A 172 -6.46 -5.83 26.84
N LEU A 173 -5.52 -4.98 26.42
CA LEU A 173 -4.15 -5.34 26.07
C LEU A 173 -3.22 -4.91 27.22
N ARG A 174 -2.59 -5.87 27.92
CA ARG A 174 -1.72 -5.63 29.07
C ARG A 174 -0.31 -6.12 28.81
N ASN A 175 0.69 -5.29 29.09
CA ASN A 175 2.10 -5.65 28.88
C ASN A 175 2.36 -6.25 27.48
N LEU A 176 1.60 -5.81 26.48
CA LEU A 176 1.72 -6.29 25.12
C LEU A 176 2.99 -5.69 24.51
N VAL A 177 3.81 -6.53 23.89
CA VAL A 177 4.99 -6.09 23.13
C VAL A 177 4.68 -6.18 21.64
N VAL A 178 4.79 -5.06 20.94
CA VAL A 178 4.63 -5.00 19.47
C VAL A 178 5.95 -4.56 18.85
N VAL A 179 6.42 -5.32 17.86
CA VAL A 179 7.66 -5.03 17.12
C VAL A 179 7.41 -5.11 15.62
N GLY A 180 7.45 -3.97 14.93
CA GLY A 180 7.17 -3.90 13.49
C GLY A 180 5.69 -3.69 13.17
N GLY A 181 5.36 -3.88 11.89
CA GLY A 181 4.03 -3.64 11.32
C GLY A 181 3.87 -2.25 10.72
N HIS A 182 2.82 -2.06 9.91
CA HIS A 182 2.43 -0.77 9.40
C HIS A 182 1.97 0.14 10.57
N ARG A 183 0.97 -0.29 11.35
CA ARG A 183 0.65 0.30 12.66
C ARG A 183 0.75 -0.73 13.77
N GLY A 184 1.01 -0.27 14.99
CA GLY A 184 1.12 -1.15 16.16
C GLY A 184 -0.25 -1.63 16.62
N VAL A 185 -1.11 -0.71 17.03
CA VAL A 185 -2.53 -0.98 17.33
C VAL A 185 -3.40 -0.03 16.52
N TYR A 186 -4.30 -0.57 15.70
CA TYR A 186 -5.21 0.18 14.88
C TYR A 186 -6.66 -0.05 15.33
N ALA A 187 -7.29 1.00 15.84
CA ALA A 187 -8.71 1.03 16.21
C ALA A 187 -9.50 1.74 15.10
N TYR A 188 -10.38 0.99 14.44
CA TYR A 188 -11.07 1.37 13.20
C TYR A 188 -12.53 0.91 13.22
N GLN A 189 -13.45 1.61 12.53
CA GLN A 189 -14.87 1.24 12.47
C GLN A 189 -15.49 0.94 13.86
N GLY A 190 -15.29 1.86 14.82
CA GLY A 190 -15.83 1.72 16.17
C GLY A 190 -15.09 0.70 17.05
N GLY A 191 -13.76 0.61 16.97
CA GLY A 191 -12.96 -0.18 17.90
C GLY A 191 -12.72 0.56 19.22
N HIS A 192 -12.63 -0.17 20.34
CA HIS A 192 -12.53 0.39 21.69
C HIS A 192 -11.43 -0.25 22.57
N PRO A 193 -10.16 -0.37 22.11
CA PRO A 193 -9.14 -1.04 22.91
C PRO A 193 -8.71 -0.26 24.16
N VAL A 194 -8.35 -1.01 25.19
CA VAL A 194 -7.68 -0.53 26.41
C VAL A 194 -6.26 -1.08 26.44
N LEU A 195 -5.26 -0.21 26.52
CA LEU A 195 -3.84 -0.55 26.55
C LEU A 195 -3.25 -0.16 27.91
N GLU A 196 -2.63 -1.11 28.60
CA GLU A 196 -2.01 -0.89 29.91
C GLU A 196 -0.59 -1.46 29.91
N GLY A 197 0.43 -0.60 30.05
CA GLY A 197 1.83 -1.06 30.17
C GLY A 197 2.43 -1.65 28.88
N CYS A 198 1.81 -1.45 27.73
CA CYS A 198 2.30 -1.98 26.44
C CYS A 198 3.58 -1.28 25.96
N ASP A 199 4.46 -2.01 25.26
CA ASP A 199 5.65 -1.48 24.57
C ASP A 199 5.48 -1.70 23.06
N ILE A 200 5.32 -0.61 22.29
CA ILE A 200 5.04 -0.65 20.85
C ILE A 200 6.19 0.01 20.12
N SER A 201 6.77 -0.69 19.13
CA SER A 201 7.95 -0.17 18.45
C SER A 201 8.15 -0.62 17.02
N GLY A 202 8.95 0.16 16.27
CA GLY A 202 9.39 -0.20 14.92
C GLY A 202 8.27 -0.18 13.88
N THR A 203 7.19 0.56 14.12
CA THR A 203 6.04 0.65 13.21
C THR A 203 6.34 1.60 12.05
N ALA A 204 5.87 1.31 10.84
CA ALA A 204 6.07 2.19 9.67
C ALA A 204 5.22 3.48 9.71
N ALA A 205 4.07 3.43 10.40
CA ALA A 205 3.18 4.54 10.66
C ALA A 205 3.03 4.73 12.18
N ALA A 206 1.82 5.08 12.65
CA ALA A 206 1.59 5.34 14.06
C ALA A 206 1.73 4.09 14.96
N GLY A 207 2.22 4.29 16.18
CA GLY A 207 2.26 3.23 17.18
C GLY A 207 0.86 2.78 17.57
N VAL A 208 -0.02 3.73 17.90
CA VAL A 208 -1.46 3.51 18.11
C VAL A 208 -2.24 4.50 17.26
N HIS A 209 -3.15 4.03 16.42
CA HIS A 209 -4.01 4.88 15.59
C HIS A 209 -5.48 4.60 15.88
N VAL A 210 -6.23 5.64 16.20
CA VAL A 210 -7.67 5.59 16.48
C VAL A 210 -8.39 6.44 15.45
N THR A 211 -9.33 5.83 14.71
CA THR A 211 -10.07 6.51 13.64
C THR A 211 -11.50 6.00 13.50
N GLN A 212 -12.33 6.66 12.69
CA GLN A 212 -13.70 6.26 12.33
C GLN A 212 -14.57 5.89 13.54
N SER A 213 -14.91 6.88 14.36
CA SER A 213 -15.78 6.73 15.54
C SER A 213 -15.27 5.73 16.59
N SER A 214 -14.00 5.40 16.54
CA SER A 214 -13.33 4.53 17.52
C SER A 214 -12.91 5.31 18.76
N SER A 215 -12.53 4.58 19.81
CA SER A 215 -11.92 5.15 21.00
C SER A 215 -10.75 4.33 21.50
N ALA A 216 -9.82 4.91 22.25
CA ALA A 216 -8.83 4.13 22.96
C ALA A 216 -8.50 4.72 24.33
N LYS A 217 -8.15 3.83 25.27
CA LYS A 217 -7.58 4.21 26.56
C LYS A 217 -6.18 3.66 26.66
N LEU A 218 -5.20 4.53 26.88
CA LEU A 218 -3.80 4.17 27.04
C LEU A 218 -3.33 4.58 28.43
N THR A 219 -2.68 3.66 29.14
CA THR A 219 -2.14 3.92 30.47
C THR A 219 -0.75 3.32 30.62
N ARG A 220 0.26 4.17 30.90
CA ARG A 220 1.66 3.76 31.09
C ARG A 220 2.27 2.97 29.93
N CYS A 221 1.84 3.26 28.69
CA CYS A 221 2.39 2.63 27.49
C CYS A 221 3.68 3.34 27.04
N LYS A 222 4.60 2.58 26.46
CA LYS A 222 5.83 3.06 25.84
C LYS A 222 5.71 2.86 24.33
N LEU A 223 5.85 3.93 23.55
CA LEU A 223 5.74 3.89 22.10
C LEU A 223 7.01 4.50 21.52
N HIS A 224 7.76 3.74 20.71
CA HIS A 224 9.05 4.23 20.25
C HIS A 224 9.53 3.72 18.90
N ALA A 225 10.34 4.52 18.19
CA ALA A 225 10.78 4.18 16.84
C ALA A 225 9.57 3.91 15.90
N CYS A 226 8.57 4.79 15.96
CA CYS A 226 7.40 4.76 15.08
C CYS A 226 7.64 5.73 13.91
N GLY A 227 7.33 5.31 12.69
CA GLY A 227 7.42 6.12 11.47
C GLY A 227 6.31 7.17 11.33
N GLY A 228 5.34 7.19 12.27
CA GLY A 228 4.37 8.27 12.45
C GLY A 228 4.29 8.72 13.93
N PRO A 229 3.17 9.31 14.37
CA PRO A 229 2.93 9.63 15.78
C PRO A 229 3.04 8.39 16.66
N GLY A 230 3.49 8.56 17.91
CA GLY A 230 3.39 7.47 18.88
C GLY A 230 1.92 7.05 19.03
N VAL A 231 1.06 8.02 19.31
CA VAL A 231 -0.40 7.86 19.41
C VAL A 231 -1.06 8.87 18.48
N LEU A 232 -2.02 8.45 17.67
CA LEU A 232 -2.80 9.28 16.76
C LEU A 232 -4.30 9.08 16.98
N PHE A 233 -5.03 10.16 17.20
CA PHE A 233 -6.49 10.19 17.25
C PHE A 233 -7.05 11.09 16.15
N ASP A 234 -7.77 10.52 15.19
CA ASP A 234 -8.41 11.26 14.09
C ASP A 234 -9.69 11.98 14.56
N ALA A 235 -10.17 12.95 13.78
CA ALA A 235 -11.39 13.69 14.10
C ALA A 235 -12.60 12.76 14.35
N GLY A 236 -13.41 13.09 15.36
CA GLY A 236 -14.59 12.31 15.75
C GLY A 236 -14.30 11.09 16.61
N THR A 237 -13.05 10.89 17.03
CA THR A 237 -12.67 9.83 17.99
C THR A 237 -12.65 10.34 19.42
N THR A 238 -12.62 9.41 20.37
CA THR A 238 -12.58 9.74 21.81
C THR A 238 -11.49 8.93 22.51
N GLY A 239 -10.96 9.40 23.64
CA GLY A 239 -9.98 8.57 24.35
C GLY A 239 -9.29 9.24 25.51
N THR A 240 -8.38 8.47 26.12
CA THR A 240 -7.52 8.95 27.21
C THR A 240 -6.10 8.44 27.01
N VAL A 241 -5.11 9.31 27.27
CA VAL A 241 -3.69 8.97 27.26
C VAL A 241 -3.10 9.40 28.59
N ASP A 242 -2.76 8.42 29.44
CA ASP A 242 -2.32 8.64 30.82
C ASP A 242 -0.95 8.02 31.07
N GLY A 243 0.05 8.82 31.45
CA GLY A 243 1.38 8.30 31.81
C GLY A 243 2.15 7.63 30.67
N CYS A 244 1.80 7.89 29.42
CA CYS A 244 2.46 7.28 28.25
C CYS A 244 3.78 7.99 27.90
N ARG A 245 4.77 7.20 27.48
CA ARG A 245 6.10 7.68 27.05
C ARG A 245 6.29 7.43 25.57
N THR A 246 6.68 8.46 24.84
CA THR A 246 6.88 8.42 23.40
C THR A 246 8.30 8.85 23.07
N GLU A 247 9.02 8.05 22.28
CA GLU A 247 10.43 8.32 21.96
C GLU A 247 10.78 7.98 20.52
N ARG A 248 11.61 8.80 19.86
CA ARG A 248 12.05 8.53 18.48
C ARG A 248 10.85 8.24 17.54
N THR A 249 9.75 8.98 17.70
CA THR A 249 8.60 8.94 16.78
C THR A 249 8.79 10.02 15.72
N ALA A 250 8.38 9.76 14.47
CA ALA A 250 8.60 10.69 13.35
C ALA A 250 7.74 11.96 13.42
N GLU A 251 6.61 11.90 14.13
CA GLU A 251 5.69 13.02 14.38
C GLU A 251 5.42 13.20 15.90
N PRO A 252 4.57 14.14 16.38
CA PRO A 252 4.44 14.36 17.82
C PRO A 252 4.07 13.06 18.51
N GLY A 253 4.67 12.84 19.68
CA GLY A 253 4.49 11.59 20.42
C GLY A 253 3.01 11.23 20.64
N VAL A 254 2.15 12.24 20.84
CA VAL A 254 0.71 12.11 20.83
C VAL A 254 0.14 13.20 19.90
N SER A 255 -0.56 12.78 18.85
CA SER A 255 -1.27 13.63 17.90
C SER A 255 -2.77 13.45 18.07
N VAL A 256 -3.50 14.56 18.14
CA VAL A 256 -4.95 14.59 18.33
C VAL A 256 -5.53 15.59 17.33
N ASP A 257 -6.29 15.08 16.37
CA ASP A 257 -6.88 15.89 15.31
C ASP A 257 -8.00 16.81 15.84
N PRO A 258 -8.20 17.99 15.23
CA PRO A 258 -9.34 18.85 15.53
C PRO A 258 -10.66 18.09 15.40
N GLY A 259 -11.43 18.03 16.49
CA GLY A 259 -12.71 17.31 16.54
C GLY A 259 -12.63 15.94 17.22
N ALA A 260 -11.44 15.46 17.58
CA ALA A 260 -11.29 14.38 18.55
C ALA A 260 -11.49 14.89 19.98
N GLN A 261 -12.07 14.06 20.85
CA GLN A 261 -12.27 14.36 22.28
C GLN A 261 -11.35 13.46 23.11
N VAL A 262 -10.11 13.91 23.32
CA VAL A 262 -9.07 13.12 24.00
C VAL A 262 -8.55 13.87 25.21
N GLU A 263 -8.50 13.17 26.35
CA GLU A 263 -7.86 13.68 27.57
C GLU A 263 -6.43 13.15 27.69
N VAL A 264 -5.44 14.04 27.82
CA VAL A 264 -4.03 13.67 27.97
C VAL A 264 -3.55 14.06 29.37
N LEU A 265 -3.25 13.06 30.21
CA LEU A 265 -2.91 13.19 31.62
C LEU A 265 -1.43 12.75 31.81
N GLU A 266 -0.55 13.69 32.15
CA GLU A 266 0.88 13.47 32.46
C GLU A 266 1.66 12.52 31.51
N ALA A 267 1.95 12.96 30.27
CA ALA A 267 3.06 12.36 29.51
C ALA A 267 4.39 12.81 30.15
N ALA A 268 5.03 11.95 30.95
CA ALA A 268 6.26 12.30 31.65
C ALA A 268 7.35 12.75 30.66
N GLN A 269 7.65 14.06 30.69
CA GLN A 269 8.70 14.72 29.95
C GLN A 269 10.07 14.18 30.39
N GLY A 270 10.63 13.26 29.60
CA GLY A 270 12.03 12.87 29.68
C GLY A 270 12.91 13.87 28.92
N ALA A 271 13.40 14.88 29.64
CA ALA A 271 14.48 15.81 29.29
C ALA A 271 14.32 16.66 28.01
N ALA A 272 13.75 17.84 28.19
CA ALA A 272 13.98 18.97 27.29
C ALA A 272 15.42 19.51 27.44
N ALA A 273 16.16 19.54 26.33
CA ALA A 273 17.15 20.56 26.07
C ALA A 273 16.66 21.37 24.86
N GLY A 274 15.95 22.47 25.13
CA GLY A 274 15.77 23.53 24.14
C GLY A 274 17.08 24.32 24.02
N VAL A 275 17.52 24.70 22.82
CA VAL A 275 17.27 26.00 22.17
C VAL A 275 17.79 25.91 20.74
N GLY A 276 16.93 26.19 19.76
CA GLY A 276 17.26 26.69 18.40
C GLY A 276 18.31 25.94 17.57
N ALA A 277 17.84 25.13 16.62
CA ALA A 277 18.17 25.24 15.18
C ALA A 277 17.54 24.06 14.43
N ALA A 278 17.08 24.34 13.20
CA ALA A 278 16.60 23.41 12.19
C ALA A 278 17.31 22.03 12.16
N GLY A 279 16.52 20.98 11.90
CA GLY A 279 16.98 19.64 11.50
C GLY A 279 16.22 18.54 12.25
N ALA A 280 15.39 17.72 11.64
CA ALA A 280 15.08 17.53 10.22
C ALA A 280 13.63 16.99 10.14
N ALA A 281 12.78 17.50 9.24
CA ALA A 281 12.22 16.69 8.16
C ALA A 281 12.78 15.26 8.15
N GLU A 282 11.99 14.21 7.86
CA GLU A 282 12.64 13.17 7.06
C GLU A 282 13.22 13.94 5.89
N GLN A 283 14.55 14.09 5.87
CA GLN A 283 15.22 14.73 4.76
C GLN A 283 14.78 13.84 3.63
N GLY A 284 13.88 14.37 2.82
CA GLY A 284 13.45 13.69 1.63
C GLY A 284 14.72 13.17 0.98
N ASP A 285 14.75 11.87 0.70
CA ASP A 285 15.96 11.14 0.34
C ASP A 285 16.68 11.91 -0.78
N PRO A 286 17.72 12.71 -0.45
CA PRO A 286 18.22 13.71 -1.38
C PRO A 286 18.98 13.01 -2.50
N GLU A 287 19.58 11.85 -2.22
CA GLU A 287 20.15 10.97 -3.22
C GLU A 287 19.06 10.47 -4.17
N ARG A 288 17.91 10.03 -3.65
CA ARG A 288 16.79 9.61 -4.49
C ARG A 288 16.16 10.75 -5.29
N VAL A 289 16.07 11.95 -4.73
CA VAL A 289 15.62 13.15 -5.45
C VAL A 289 16.56 13.46 -6.60
N ASP A 290 17.88 13.46 -6.35
CA ASP A 290 18.90 13.68 -7.38
C ASP A 290 18.86 12.60 -8.47
N GLU A 291 18.66 11.32 -8.10
CA GLU A 291 18.48 10.22 -9.05
C GLU A 291 17.25 10.42 -9.95
N LEU A 292 16.12 10.79 -9.36
CA LEU A 292 14.87 11.02 -10.09
C LEU A 292 14.93 12.26 -10.98
N LEU A 293 15.61 13.31 -10.53
CA LEU A 293 15.92 14.48 -11.35
C LEU A 293 16.85 14.13 -12.51
N ALA A 294 17.87 13.28 -12.28
CA ALA A 294 18.73 12.78 -13.34
C ALA A 294 17.97 11.88 -14.32
N GLU A 295 17.02 11.07 -13.85
CA GLU A 295 16.12 10.28 -14.70
C GLU A 295 15.24 11.20 -15.58
N LEU A 296 14.68 12.25 -14.99
CA LEU A 296 13.91 13.27 -15.71
C LEU A 296 14.79 13.98 -16.76
N ASP A 297 16.04 14.30 -16.43
CA ASP A 297 16.98 14.94 -17.34
C ASP A 297 17.44 14.04 -18.48
N ALA A 298 17.55 12.75 -18.22
CA ALA A 298 17.86 11.76 -19.24
C ALA A 298 16.74 11.60 -20.27
N MET A 299 15.49 12.03 -19.96
CA MET A 299 14.41 12.05 -20.95
C MET A 299 14.75 13.01 -22.10
N VAL A 300 14.48 12.55 -23.33
CA VAL A 300 14.74 13.33 -24.53
C VAL A 300 13.82 14.55 -24.57
N GLY A 301 14.38 15.74 -24.81
CA GLY A 301 13.63 16.98 -24.94
C GLY A 301 12.92 17.41 -23.66
N LEU A 302 11.72 17.98 -23.80
CA LEU A 302 10.85 18.38 -22.67
C LEU A 302 11.41 19.49 -21.77
N GLU A 303 12.23 20.40 -22.30
CA GLU A 303 12.87 21.45 -21.49
C GLU A 303 11.89 22.30 -20.68
N GLY A 304 10.73 22.65 -21.26
CA GLY A 304 9.67 23.37 -20.54
C GLY A 304 9.09 22.55 -19.37
N VAL A 305 8.79 21.26 -19.60
CA VAL A 305 8.28 20.34 -18.56
C VAL A 305 9.33 20.14 -17.46
N LYS A 306 10.59 19.93 -17.83
CA LYS A 306 11.70 19.77 -16.88
C LYS A 306 11.89 21.02 -16.03
N ALA A 307 11.77 22.21 -16.61
CA ALA A 307 11.84 23.47 -15.88
C ALA A 307 10.67 23.63 -14.90
N GLU A 308 9.44 23.31 -15.34
CA GLU A 308 8.24 23.43 -14.51
C GLU A 308 8.24 22.43 -13.35
N VAL A 309 8.61 21.18 -13.59
CA VAL A 309 8.75 20.16 -12.54
C VAL A 309 9.81 20.58 -11.52
N ARG A 310 10.96 21.13 -11.96
CA ARG A 310 11.96 21.69 -11.03
C ARG A 310 11.42 22.85 -10.23
N ALA A 311 10.71 23.80 -10.84
CA ALA A 311 10.13 24.92 -10.13
C ALA A 311 9.14 24.46 -9.03
N ILE A 312 8.38 23.40 -9.30
CA ILE A 312 7.49 22.78 -8.30
C ILE A 312 8.31 22.15 -7.17
N ILE A 313 9.38 21.43 -7.47
CA ILE A 313 10.27 20.82 -6.46
C ILE A 313 10.94 21.88 -5.60
N ASP A 314 11.49 22.93 -6.23
CA ASP A 314 12.11 24.07 -5.55
C ASP A 314 11.12 24.72 -4.58
N GLU A 315 9.86 24.91 -5.02
CA GLU A 315 8.79 25.44 -4.16
C GLU A 315 8.51 24.51 -2.97
N ILE A 316 8.41 23.20 -3.19
CA ILE A 316 8.18 22.21 -2.12
C ILE A 316 9.34 22.24 -1.11
N GLN A 317 10.58 22.23 -1.58
CA GLN A 317 11.77 22.31 -0.72
C GLN A 317 11.85 23.63 0.07
N VAL A 318 11.58 24.77 -0.58
CA VAL A 318 11.55 26.07 0.09
C VAL A 318 10.43 26.12 1.12
N ASN A 319 9.25 25.59 0.80
CA ASN A 319 8.14 25.50 1.74
C ASN A 319 8.47 24.61 2.94
N GLU A 320 9.24 23.55 2.74
CA GLU A 320 9.74 22.70 3.83
C GLU A 320 10.79 23.42 4.69
N TRP A 321 11.73 24.18 4.09
CA TRP A 321 12.66 25.03 4.85
C TRP A 321 11.92 26.13 5.63
N ARG A 322 10.87 26.71 5.07
CA ARG A 322 10.02 27.68 5.76
C ARG A 322 9.31 27.02 6.94
N ARG A 323 8.73 25.83 6.73
CA ARG A 323 8.04 25.05 7.77
C ARG A 323 8.98 24.70 8.92
N SER A 324 10.19 24.20 8.60
CA SER A 324 11.23 23.88 9.60
C SER A 324 11.80 25.12 10.30
N ALA A 325 11.74 26.30 9.68
CA ALA A 325 12.04 27.59 10.30
C ALA A 325 10.87 28.16 11.13
N GLY A 326 9.74 27.45 11.24
CA GLY A 326 8.55 27.91 11.96
C GLY A 326 7.79 29.05 11.27
N LEU A 327 8.06 29.29 9.98
CA LEU A 327 7.38 30.29 9.18
C LEU A 327 6.07 29.72 8.63
N ALA A 328 5.04 30.57 8.56
CA ALA A 328 3.80 30.21 7.90
C ALA A 328 4.05 29.91 6.41
N VAL A 329 3.46 28.80 5.97
CA VAL A 329 3.43 28.34 4.60
C VAL A 329 1.97 28.14 4.21
N GLY A 330 1.60 28.55 3.00
CA GLY A 330 0.25 28.25 2.48
C GLY A 330 0.09 26.75 2.22
N GLY A 331 -1.14 26.27 2.13
CA GLY A 331 -1.39 24.91 1.65
C GLY A 331 -0.91 24.79 0.21
N ALA A 332 0.04 23.89 -0.06
CA ALA A 332 0.51 23.64 -1.41
C ALA A 332 -0.35 22.53 -2.02
N SER A 333 -1.04 22.83 -3.13
CA SER A 333 -1.71 21.78 -3.91
C SER A 333 -0.68 21.02 -4.73
N HIS A 334 -0.65 19.70 -4.60
CA HIS A 334 0.20 18.82 -5.39
C HIS A 334 -0.47 18.35 -6.70
N HIS A 335 -1.69 18.81 -6.97
CA HIS A 335 -2.46 18.44 -8.15
C HIS A 335 -2.00 19.21 -9.40
N LEU A 336 -1.82 18.49 -10.52
CA LEU A 336 -1.31 19.06 -11.77
C LEU A 336 -2.21 18.73 -12.97
N VAL A 337 -2.19 19.61 -13.97
CA VAL A 337 -2.75 19.33 -15.29
C VAL A 337 -1.61 19.08 -16.27
N PHE A 338 -1.62 17.94 -16.96
CA PHE A 338 -0.69 17.62 -18.04
C PHE A 338 -1.37 17.78 -19.39
N ALA A 339 -1.02 18.84 -20.10
CA ALA A 339 -1.67 19.24 -21.35
C ALA A 339 -0.73 19.03 -22.53
N GLY A 340 -1.11 18.21 -23.52
CA GLY A 340 -0.33 18.10 -24.76
C GLY A 340 -0.66 16.86 -25.60
N ALA A 341 -0.03 16.77 -26.76
CA ALA A 341 -0.25 15.72 -27.75
C ALA A 341 0.09 14.30 -27.22
N PRO A 342 -0.47 13.21 -27.79
CA PRO A 342 -0.16 11.85 -27.39
C PRO A 342 1.32 11.51 -27.63
N GLY A 343 1.89 10.68 -26.76
CA GLY A 343 3.26 10.22 -26.93
C GLY A 343 4.36 11.23 -26.59
N THR A 344 4.03 12.31 -25.86
CA THR A 344 4.97 13.32 -25.35
C THR A 344 5.57 12.99 -23.97
N GLY A 345 5.23 11.84 -23.38
CA GLY A 345 5.83 11.40 -22.11
C GLY A 345 5.06 11.73 -20.83
N LYS A 346 3.82 12.26 -20.92
CA LYS A 346 2.95 12.60 -19.78
C LYS A 346 2.92 11.55 -18.65
N THR A 347 2.59 10.29 -18.97
CA THR A 347 2.49 9.21 -17.97
C THR A 347 3.84 8.90 -17.33
N THR A 348 4.93 8.97 -18.09
CA THR A 348 6.30 8.74 -17.58
C THR A 348 6.70 9.85 -16.61
N VAL A 349 6.50 11.12 -16.99
CA VAL A 349 6.76 12.26 -16.11
C VAL A 349 5.85 12.22 -14.88
N GLY A 350 4.60 11.78 -15.01
CA GLY A 350 3.68 11.66 -13.88
C GLY A 350 4.15 10.64 -12.83
N ARG A 351 4.79 9.55 -13.30
CA ARG A 351 5.40 8.55 -12.41
C ARG A 351 6.61 9.11 -11.67
N ILE A 352 7.52 9.77 -12.40
CA ILE A 352 8.69 10.43 -11.80
C ILE A 352 8.25 11.50 -10.80
N TYR A 353 7.25 12.32 -11.14
CA TYR A 353 6.70 13.32 -10.25
C TYR A 353 6.12 12.73 -8.96
N GLY A 354 5.34 11.64 -9.04
CA GLY A 354 4.84 10.95 -7.86
C GLY A 354 5.96 10.41 -6.96
N GLN A 355 7.00 9.84 -7.58
CA GLN A 355 8.19 9.38 -6.85
C GLN A 355 8.99 10.53 -6.24
N LEU A 356 9.05 11.69 -6.90
CA LEU A 356 9.69 12.90 -6.37
C LEU A 356 8.92 13.46 -5.18
N LEU A 357 7.58 13.51 -5.24
CA LEU A 357 6.76 13.92 -4.10
C LEU A 357 6.99 13.00 -2.88
N ALA A 358 7.07 11.68 -3.12
CA ALA A 358 7.40 10.72 -2.08
C ALA A 358 8.81 10.93 -1.53
N ALA A 359 9.80 11.04 -2.42
CA ALA A 359 11.19 11.27 -2.06
C ALA A 359 11.39 12.62 -1.38
N LEU A 360 10.53 13.62 -1.58
CA LEU A 360 10.58 14.92 -0.90
C LEU A 360 9.80 14.94 0.43
N GLY A 361 9.17 13.83 0.81
CA GLY A 361 8.30 13.74 1.99
C GLY A 361 6.97 14.49 1.83
N ALA A 362 6.61 14.90 0.61
CA ALA A 362 5.33 15.55 0.31
C ALA A 362 4.17 14.56 0.17
N LEU A 363 4.46 13.28 -0.09
CA LEU A 363 3.49 12.18 -0.08
C LEU A 363 4.09 10.92 0.60
N PRO A 364 3.26 10.02 1.17
CA PRO A 364 3.72 8.79 1.83
C PRO A 364 4.41 7.73 0.95
N GLY A 365 4.32 7.81 -0.39
CA GLY A 365 5.00 6.88 -1.31
C GLY A 365 4.15 5.74 -1.88
N GLY A 366 2.86 5.98 -2.11
CA GLY A 366 1.93 5.05 -2.74
C GLY A 366 2.09 4.90 -4.27
N PRO A 367 1.29 4.02 -4.90
CA PRO A 367 1.42 3.74 -6.33
C PRO A 367 0.92 4.89 -7.21
N LEU A 368 1.43 4.97 -8.44
CA LEU A 368 0.76 5.72 -9.51
C LEU A 368 -0.33 4.85 -10.13
N ARG A 369 -1.59 5.23 -9.94
CA ARG A 369 -2.77 4.56 -10.50
C ARG A 369 -3.27 5.32 -11.73
N GLU A 370 -3.04 4.75 -12.91
CA GLU A 370 -3.57 5.28 -14.18
C GLU A 370 -5.02 4.83 -14.38
N VAL A 371 -5.90 5.80 -14.66
CA VAL A 371 -7.35 5.63 -14.67
C VAL A 371 -7.98 6.41 -15.81
N SER A 372 -9.05 5.87 -16.39
CA SER A 372 -9.81 6.49 -17.47
C SER A 372 -11.27 6.68 -17.06
N ARG A 373 -12.08 7.35 -17.90
CA ARG A 373 -13.54 7.47 -17.69
C ARG A 373 -14.21 6.13 -17.40
N ARG A 374 -13.76 5.03 -18.03
CA ARG A 374 -14.36 3.70 -17.85
C ARG A 374 -14.15 3.13 -16.46
N ASP A 375 -13.07 3.55 -15.80
CA ASP A 375 -12.69 3.08 -14.47
C ASP A 375 -13.44 3.85 -13.38
N LEU A 376 -13.83 5.10 -13.66
CA LEU A 376 -14.49 5.97 -12.68
C LEU A 376 -16.02 5.92 -12.78
N VAL A 377 -16.55 5.87 -14.00
CA VAL A 377 -18.00 5.99 -14.24
C VAL A 377 -18.68 4.62 -14.13
N GLY A 378 -19.76 4.56 -13.34
CA GLY A 378 -20.61 3.37 -13.17
C GLY A 378 -21.62 3.19 -14.31
N GLN A 379 -22.17 1.98 -14.43
CA GLN A 379 -23.24 1.69 -15.41
C GLN A 379 -24.64 1.97 -14.86
N TYR A 380 -24.77 2.16 -13.55
CA TYR A 380 -26.04 2.34 -12.83
C TYR A 380 -25.96 3.58 -11.92
N ILE A 381 -27.11 4.18 -11.62
CA ILE A 381 -27.23 5.36 -10.75
C ILE A 381 -26.67 5.04 -9.35
N GLY A 382 -25.83 5.92 -8.81
CA GLY A 382 -25.22 5.81 -7.47
C GLY A 382 -23.93 4.97 -7.41
N HIS A 383 -23.57 4.24 -8.47
CA HIS A 383 -22.34 3.45 -8.49
C HIS A 383 -21.08 4.26 -8.82
N THR A 384 -21.22 5.44 -9.44
CA THR A 384 -20.06 6.22 -9.89
C THR A 384 -19.26 6.77 -8.72
N ALA A 385 -19.94 7.30 -7.70
CA ALA A 385 -19.30 7.81 -6.49
C ALA A 385 -18.45 6.74 -5.79
N GLU A 386 -19.03 5.55 -5.56
CA GLU A 386 -18.33 4.43 -4.91
C GLU A 386 -17.14 3.94 -5.73
N LYS A 387 -17.34 3.79 -7.05
CA LYS A 387 -16.28 3.32 -7.95
C LYS A 387 -15.11 4.31 -8.04
N THR A 388 -15.42 5.60 -8.09
CA THR A 388 -14.41 6.67 -8.05
C THR A 388 -13.65 6.66 -6.73
N ALA A 389 -14.34 6.51 -5.59
CA ALA A 389 -13.70 6.44 -4.27
C ALA A 389 -12.77 5.23 -4.14
N ALA A 390 -13.21 4.04 -4.58
CA ALA A 390 -12.40 2.82 -4.53
C ALA A 390 -11.10 2.96 -5.32
N VAL A 391 -11.15 3.60 -6.50
CA VAL A 391 -9.96 3.87 -7.32
C VAL A 391 -8.98 4.82 -6.61
N PHE A 392 -9.49 5.80 -5.86
CA PHE A 392 -8.66 6.70 -5.05
C PHE A 392 -8.10 6.01 -3.80
N ASP A 393 -8.82 5.05 -3.23
CA ASP A 393 -8.33 4.21 -2.13
C ASP A 393 -7.16 3.33 -2.57
N GLU A 394 -7.24 2.73 -3.77
CA GLU A 394 -6.13 1.96 -4.37
C GLU A 394 -4.86 2.81 -4.60
N ALA A 395 -5.02 4.14 -4.70
CA ALA A 395 -3.94 5.08 -4.94
C ALA A 395 -3.46 5.82 -3.67
N ALA A 396 -3.92 5.40 -2.48
CA ALA A 396 -3.62 6.06 -1.22
C ALA A 396 -2.10 6.23 -1.01
N GLY A 397 -1.68 7.43 -0.60
CA GLY A 397 -0.27 7.79 -0.42
C GLY A 397 0.46 8.13 -1.72
N GLY A 398 -0.17 7.97 -2.90
CA GLY A 398 0.45 8.06 -4.22
C GLY A 398 -0.22 9.06 -5.16
N VAL A 399 -0.31 8.68 -6.44
CA VAL A 399 -0.81 9.56 -7.51
C VAL A 399 -1.94 8.90 -8.28
N VAL A 400 -3.07 9.60 -8.41
CA VAL A 400 -4.13 9.24 -9.37
C VAL A 400 -3.86 9.97 -10.68
N PHE A 401 -3.59 9.23 -11.76
CA PHE A 401 -3.36 9.77 -13.10
C PHE A 401 -4.62 9.58 -13.97
N LEU A 402 -5.38 10.65 -14.15
CA LEU A 402 -6.62 10.68 -14.95
C LEU A 402 -6.26 10.86 -16.43
N ASP A 403 -6.18 9.78 -17.19
CA ASP A 403 -5.93 9.83 -18.64
C ASP A 403 -7.20 10.24 -19.41
N GLU A 404 -7.01 11.13 -20.37
CA GLU A 404 -8.08 11.81 -21.12
C GLU A 404 -9.21 12.34 -20.21
N ALA A 405 -8.85 13.07 -19.16
CA ALA A 405 -9.77 13.52 -18.09
C ALA A 405 -10.98 14.31 -18.63
N TYR A 406 -10.81 15.08 -19.71
CA TYR A 406 -11.87 15.81 -20.40
C TYR A 406 -13.02 14.92 -20.89
N THR A 407 -12.79 13.61 -21.03
CA THR A 407 -13.87 12.69 -21.39
C THR A 407 -14.94 12.61 -20.30
N LEU A 408 -14.62 12.94 -19.04
CA LEU A 408 -15.58 13.01 -17.93
C LEU A 408 -16.62 14.12 -18.12
N SER A 409 -16.20 15.28 -18.65
CA SER A 409 -17.07 16.45 -18.87
C SER A 409 -17.82 16.45 -20.20
N ARG A 410 -17.43 15.61 -21.17
CA ARG A 410 -18.08 15.53 -22.49
C ARG A 410 -19.48 14.88 -22.42
N GLN A 411 -20.43 15.49 -23.12
CA GLN A 411 -21.78 14.97 -23.32
C GLN A 411 -21.79 13.77 -24.28
N ALA A 412 -21.56 12.57 -23.75
CA ALA A 412 -21.89 11.36 -24.50
C ALA A 412 -23.39 11.09 -24.35
N GLY A 413 -24.16 11.38 -25.40
CA GLY A 413 -25.58 11.06 -25.61
C GLY A 413 -26.40 10.62 -24.38
N GLY A 414 -27.15 11.55 -23.78
CA GLY A 414 -28.23 11.26 -22.84
C GLY A 414 -27.85 10.88 -21.40
N GLY A 415 -26.56 10.70 -21.07
CA GLY A 415 -26.08 10.26 -19.75
C GLY A 415 -25.20 11.27 -19.01
N ASN A 416 -25.62 12.54 -18.98
CA ASN A 416 -24.78 13.64 -18.47
C ASN A 416 -24.54 13.60 -16.95
N ASP A 417 -25.34 12.85 -16.21
CA ASP A 417 -25.31 12.88 -14.74
C ASP A 417 -24.13 12.09 -14.16
N PHE A 418 -23.75 10.96 -14.76
CA PHE A 418 -22.70 10.10 -14.20
C PHE A 418 -21.28 10.67 -14.39
N GLY A 419 -21.03 11.39 -15.49
CA GLY A 419 -19.72 12.02 -15.69
C GLY A 419 -19.47 13.16 -14.69
N GLN A 420 -20.52 13.95 -14.42
CA GLN A 420 -20.44 15.01 -13.43
C GLN A 420 -20.37 14.47 -12.00
N GLU A 421 -21.09 13.39 -11.69
CA GLU A 421 -20.98 12.72 -10.39
C GLU A 421 -19.53 12.26 -10.09
N ALA A 422 -18.81 11.75 -11.11
CA ALA A 422 -17.40 11.42 -10.97
C ALA A 422 -16.54 12.66 -10.72
N ILE A 423 -16.78 13.77 -11.44
CA ILE A 423 -16.05 15.02 -11.25
C ILE A 423 -16.25 15.57 -9.83
N ASP A 424 -17.49 15.60 -9.35
CA ASP A 424 -17.82 16.09 -8.02
C ASP A 424 -17.14 15.24 -6.94
N MET A 425 -17.12 13.92 -7.12
CA MET A 425 -16.39 13.03 -6.21
C MET A 425 -14.86 13.25 -6.26
N ILE A 426 -14.27 13.42 -7.45
CA ILE A 426 -12.85 13.75 -7.61
C ILE A 426 -12.52 15.05 -6.88
N VAL A 427 -13.30 16.11 -7.09
CA VAL A 427 -13.11 17.41 -6.42
C VAL A 427 -13.19 17.27 -4.90
N LYS A 428 -14.14 16.47 -4.40
CA LYS A 428 -14.25 16.17 -2.97
C LYS A 428 -13.01 15.46 -2.45
N LEU A 429 -12.58 14.38 -3.11
CA LEU A 429 -11.42 13.58 -2.69
C LEU A 429 -10.10 14.36 -2.77
N MET A 430 -9.95 15.28 -3.74
CA MET A 430 -8.83 16.20 -3.83
C MET A 430 -8.75 17.14 -2.61
N GLU A 431 -9.89 17.52 -2.02
CA GLU A 431 -9.90 18.34 -0.80
C GLU A 431 -9.61 17.49 0.43
N ASP A 432 -10.35 16.38 0.57
CA ASP A 432 -10.32 15.52 1.75
C ASP A 432 -8.95 14.82 1.92
N ARG A 433 -8.20 14.64 0.83
CA ARG A 433 -6.94 13.87 0.79
C ARG A 433 -5.74 14.65 0.23
N ARG A 434 -5.77 15.97 0.26
CA ARG A 434 -4.71 16.83 -0.34
C ARG A 434 -3.29 16.55 0.17
N ASP A 435 -3.17 16.08 1.42
CA ASP A 435 -1.89 15.80 2.09
C ASP A 435 -1.44 14.33 1.92
N THR A 436 -2.29 13.46 1.35
CA THR A 436 -2.03 12.01 1.22
C THR A 436 -2.19 11.51 -0.22
N LEU A 437 -2.52 12.39 -1.17
CA LEU A 437 -2.75 12.02 -2.56
C LEU A 437 -2.50 13.20 -3.50
N ALA A 438 -1.77 12.97 -4.59
CA ALA A 438 -1.75 13.88 -5.73
C ALA A 438 -2.65 13.37 -6.87
N VAL A 439 -3.19 14.30 -7.64
CA VAL A 439 -4.03 14.00 -8.81
C VAL A 439 -3.42 14.69 -10.01
N ILE A 440 -3.20 13.94 -11.07
CA ILE A 440 -2.72 14.46 -12.35
C ILE A 440 -3.82 14.26 -13.37
N ALA A 441 -4.38 15.35 -13.90
CA ALA A 441 -5.34 15.30 -14.99
C ALA A 441 -4.63 15.49 -16.33
N ALA A 442 -4.70 14.49 -17.22
CA ALA A 442 -3.99 14.49 -18.48
C ALA A 442 -4.93 14.55 -19.70
N GLY A 443 -4.51 15.25 -20.75
CA GLY A 443 -5.26 15.32 -21.99
C GLY A 443 -4.66 16.27 -23.03
N TYR A 444 -5.40 16.50 -24.11
CA TYR A 444 -5.07 17.48 -25.13
C TYR A 444 -5.28 18.91 -24.60
N THR A 445 -4.45 19.85 -25.04
CA THR A 445 -4.40 21.21 -24.48
C THR A 445 -5.74 21.95 -24.54
N ALA A 446 -6.41 21.93 -25.70
CA ALA A 446 -7.69 22.64 -25.86
C ALA A 446 -8.81 22.00 -25.03
N GLU A 447 -8.82 20.67 -24.93
CA GLU A 447 -9.78 19.87 -24.19
C GLU A 447 -9.62 20.02 -22.68
N MET A 448 -8.39 20.10 -22.19
CA MET A 448 -8.14 20.30 -20.76
C MET A 448 -8.65 21.66 -20.28
N GLN A 449 -8.59 22.70 -21.11
CA GLN A 449 -9.23 23.98 -20.79
C GLN A 449 -10.74 23.82 -20.60
N GLN A 450 -11.41 23.12 -21.53
CA GLN A 450 -12.84 22.84 -21.43
C GLN A 450 -13.19 21.97 -20.20
N PHE A 451 -12.31 21.06 -19.81
CA PHE A 451 -12.47 20.26 -18.60
C PHE A 451 -12.43 21.10 -17.33
N LEU A 452 -11.46 22.01 -17.22
CA LEU A 452 -11.35 22.92 -16.06
C LEU A 452 -12.54 23.89 -15.99
N ASP A 453 -13.01 24.38 -17.15
CA ASP A 453 -14.17 25.26 -17.25
C ASP A 453 -15.51 24.54 -16.92
N ALA A 454 -15.53 23.21 -16.95
CA ALA A 454 -16.74 22.42 -16.70
C ALA A 454 -17.19 22.40 -15.23
N ASN A 455 -16.27 22.62 -14.28
CA ASN A 455 -16.57 22.66 -12.86
C ASN A 455 -15.61 23.63 -12.13
N PRO A 456 -16.12 24.72 -11.50
CA PRO A 456 -15.28 25.66 -10.76
C PRO A 456 -14.41 25.02 -9.67
N GLY A 457 -14.84 23.89 -9.10
CA GLY A 457 -14.07 23.10 -8.15
C GLY A 457 -12.77 22.55 -8.73
N LEU A 458 -12.75 22.16 -10.01
CA LEU A 458 -11.55 21.71 -10.70
C LEU A 458 -10.56 22.86 -10.89
N ALA A 459 -11.01 23.99 -11.42
CA ALA A 459 -10.16 25.16 -11.65
C ALA A 459 -9.51 25.70 -10.36
N SER A 460 -10.18 25.58 -9.22
CA SER A 460 -9.61 25.99 -7.92
C SER A 460 -8.55 25.04 -7.36
N ARG A 461 -8.59 23.75 -7.70
CA ARG A 461 -7.66 22.73 -7.17
C ARG A 461 -6.48 22.45 -8.09
N PHE A 462 -6.71 22.54 -9.40
CA PHE A 462 -5.69 22.45 -10.44
C PHE A 462 -5.09 23.82 -10.75
N VAL A 463 -4.19 24.27 -9.87
CA VAL A 463 -3.58 25.60 -9.98
C VAL A 463 -2.46 25.65 -11.03
N LYS A 464 -1.85 24.50 -11.34
CA LYS A 464 -0.67 24.41 -12.21
C LYS A 464 -0.95 23.52 -13.42
N THR A 465 -0.54 24.01 -14.59
CA THR A 465 -0.62 23.30 -15.86
C THR A 465 0.78 23.14 -16.43
N VAL A 466 1.16 21.92 -16.73
CA VAL A 466 2.42 21.56 -17.39
C VAL A 466 2.12 21.23 -18.85
N GLU A 467 2.66 22.05 -19.75
CA GLU A 467 2.48 21.88 -21.19
C GLU A 467 3.55 20.96 -21.79
N PHE A 468 3.09 19.93 -22.50
CA PHE A 468 3.92 18.94 -23.19
C PHE A 468 3.90 19.21 -24.70
N GLU A 469 4.94 19.88 -25.17
CA GLU A 469 5.12 20.21 -26.58
C GLU A 469 5.45 18.98 -27.44
N ASN A 470 5.26 19.13 -28.75
CA ASN A 470 5.68 18.11 -29.72
C ASN A 470 7.21 18.06 -29.78
N TYR A 471 7.76 16.84 -29.87
CA TYR A 471 9.21 16.66 -30.03
C TYR A 471 9.72 17.24 -31.35
N GLY A 472 10.94 17.77 -31.31
CA GLY A 472 11.83 18.14 -32.41
C GLY A 472 12.13 16.98 -33.38
N ALA A 473 12.69 17.30 -34.57
CA ALA A 473 13.04 16.25 -35.54
C ALA A 473 14.21 15.41 -35.03
N ASP A 474 15.23 16.11 -34.56
CA ASP A 474 16.39 15.61 -33.83
C ASP A 474 15.99 14.81 -32.59
N GLU A 475 15.03 15.30 -31.80
CA GLU A 475 14.51 14.58 -30.63
C GLU A 475 13.81 13.27 -31.01
N LEU A 476 12.99 13.26 -32.07
CA LEU A 476 12.33 12.04 -32.57
C LEU A 476 13.34 11.03 -33.13
N VAL A 477 14.40 11.50 -33.80
CA VAL A 477 15.51 10.66 -34.25
C VAL A 477 16.24 10.05 -33.05
N LEU A 478 16.48 10.82 -32.00
CA LEU A 478 17.11 10.30 -30.78
C LEU A 478 16.22 9.26 -30.08
N ILE A 479 14.90 9.52 -30.00
CA ILE A 479 13.92 8.60 -29.42
C ILE A 479 13.90 7.26 -30.18
N ILE A 480 13.77 7.28 -31.51
CA ILE A 480 13.75 6.04 -32.29
C ILE A 480 15.10 5.31 -32.22
N THR A 481 16.21 6.03 -32.22
CA THR A 481 17.56 5.45 -32.07
C THR A 481 17.71 4.73 -30.73
N ARG A 482 17.22 5.32 -29.63
CA ARG A 482 17.19 4.66 -28.31
C ARG A 482 16.30 3.41 -28.30
N MET A 483 15.14 3.45 -28.95
CA MET A 483 14.27 2.27 -29.09
C MET A 483 14.93 1.14 -29.89
N ILE A 484 15.62 1.48 -30.97
CA ILE A 484 16.40 0.54 -31.79
C ILE A 484 17.49 -0.12 -30.93
N GLY A 485 18.28 0.68 -30.20
CA GLY A 485 19.34 0.17 -29.33
C GLY A 485 18.83 -0.73 -28.20
N ALA A 486 17.71 -0.37 -27.56
CA ALA A 486 17.08 -1.19 -26.52
C ALA A 486 16.55 -2.53 -27.04
N GLY A 487 16.28 -2.64 -28.34
CA GLY A 487 15.90 -3.88 -29.01
C GLY A 487 17.07 -4.72 -29.53
N ASP A 488 18.31 -4.42 -29.12
CA ASP A 488 19.56 -5.01 -29.63
C ASP A 488 19.79 -4.81 -31.15
N TYR A 489 19.15 -3.79 -31.73
CA TYR A 489 19.38 -3.38 -33.11
C TYR A 489 20.38 -2.22 -33.20
N ARG A 490 20.96 -2.04 -34.38
CA ARG A 490 21.83 -0.92 -34.75
C ARG A 490 21.36 -0.36 -36.08
N LEU A 491 21.27 0.96 -36.15
CA LEU A 491 21.02 1.64 -37.41
C LEU A 491 22.36 1.79 -38.16
N ALA A 492 22.37 1.51 -39.46
CA ALA A 492 23.52 1.83 -40.29
C ALA A 492 23.73 3.35 -40.36
N ASP A 493 24.99 3.79 -40.44
CA ASP A 493 25.34 5.22 -40.42
C ASP A 493 24.67 6.01 -41.55
N ASP A 494 24.46 5.38 -42.71
CA ASP A 494 23.80 5.95 -43.88
C ASP A 494 22.25 6.00 -43.78
N ALA A 495 21.67 5.33 -42.78
CA ALA A 495 20.23 5.34 -42.52
C ALA A 495 19.78 6.53 -41.64
N VAL A 496 20.68 7.11 -40.83
CA VAL A 496 20.36 8.24 -39.93
C VAL A 496 19.79 9.44 -40.70
N PRO A 497 20.40 9.92 -41.80
CA PRO A 497 19.90 11.10 -42.52
C PRO A 497 18.49 10.92 -43.12
N LEU A 498 18.10 9.67 -43.41
CA LEU A 498 16.75 9.36 -43.91
C LEU A 498 15.69 9.57 -42.82
N LEU A 499 15.99 9.19 -41.57
CA LEU A 499 15.10 9.43 -40.44
C LEU A 499 15.02 10.92 -40.10
N GLU A 500 16.15 11.64 -40.13
CA GLU A 500 16.19 13.09 -39.93
C GLU A 500 15.32 13.83 -40.96
N HIS A 501 15.47 13.50 -42.25
CA HIS A 501 14.66 14.10 -43.31
C HIS A 501 13.17 13.78 -43.16
N HIS A 502 12.84 12.54 -42.80
CA HIS A 502 11.45 12.15 -42.56
C HIS A 502 10.84 12.98 -41.42
N PHE A 503 11.45 12.98 -40.24
CA PHE A 503 10.87 13.71 -39.11
C PHE A 503 10.87 15.22 -39.32
N ALA A 504 11.80 15.79 -40.09
CA ALA A 504 11.80 17.20 -40.46
C ALA A 504 10.64 17.60 -41.40
N THR A 505 10.09 16.66 -42.17
CA THR A 505 9.03 16.93 -43.16
C THR A 505 7.62 16.57 -42.66
N VAL A 506 7.52 15.74 -41.61
CA VAL A 506 6.23 15.36 -41.01
C VAL A 506 5.56 16.56 -40.35
N GLN A 507 4.28 16.78 -40.67
CA GLN A 507 3.46 17.80 -40.03
C GLN A 507 3.11 17.41 -38.59
N ARG A 508 3.39 18.30 -37.64
CA ARG A 508 3.18 18.08 -36.21
C ARG A 508 2.02 18.92 -35.70
N GLY A 509 0.80 18.43 -35.94
CA GLY A 509 -0.42 19.00 -35.38
C GLY A 509 -0.62 18.66 -33.89
N ALA A 510 -1.76 19.09 -33.35
CA ALA A 510 -2.14 18.82 -31.96
C ALA A 510 -2.36 17.32 -31.65
N ASP A 511 -2.74 16.53 -32.66
CA ASP A 511 -2.99 15.08 -32.54
C ASP A 511 -1.78 14.21 -32.91
N PHE A 512 -0.61 14.84 -33.12
CA PHE A 512 0.58 14.12 -33.55
C PHE A 512 1.06 13.12 -32.48
N GLY A 513 1.36 11.88 -32.88
CA GLY A 513 1.64 10.78 -31.95
C GLY A 513 3.04 10.77 -31.33
N ASN A 514 3.95 11.67 -31.72
CA ASN A 514 5.29 11.82 -31.13
C ASN A 514 6.04 10.48 -30.99
N ALA A 515 6.44 10.09 -29.78
CA ALA A 515 7.14 8.82 -29.54
C ALA A 515 6.32 7.58 -29.97
N ARG A 516 4.99 7.68 -30.05
CA ARG A 516 4.15 6.61 -30.62
C ARG A 516 4.37 6.47 -32.13
N GLU A 517 4.58 7.57 -32.86
CA GLU A 517 4.95 7.51 -34.29
C GLU A 517 6.35 6.92 -34.48
N ALA A 518 7.33 7.35 -33.67
CA ALA A 518 8.66 6.74 -33.67
C ALA A 518 8.60 5.22 -33.42
N ARG A 519 7.79 4.77 -32.45
CA ARG A 519 7.57 3.35 -32.17
C ARG A 519 6.91 2.63 -33.35
N LYS A 520 5.87 3.21 -33.96
CA LYS A 520 5.23 2.63 -35.16
C LYS A 520 6.23 2.47 -36.30
N LEU A 521 7.07 3.48 -36.53
CA LEU A 521 8.11 3.42 -37.55
C LEU A 521 9.14 2.32 -37.23
N PHE A 522 9.57 2.18 -35.97
CA PHE A 522 10.47 1.10 -35.56
C PHE A 522 9.87 -0.30 -35.81
N GLU A 523 8.60 -0.51 -35.48
CA GLU A 523 7.92 -1.78 -35.79
C GLU A 523 7.84 -2.05 -37.30
N LYS A 524 7.63 -1.01 -38.12
CA LYS A 524 7.74 -1.14 -39.60
C LYS A 524 9.15 -1.54 -40.03
N LEU A 525 10.19 -0.91 -39.47
CA LEU A 525 11.60 -1.24 -39.77
C LEU A 525 11.91 -2.71 -39.46
N ARG A 526 11.50 -3.21 -38.29
CA ARG A 526 11.67 -4.62 -37.90
C ARG A 526 10.99 -5.57 -38.87
N LYS A 527 9.78 -5.23 -39.32
CA LYS A 527 9.04 -6.01 -40.31
C LYS A 527 9.77 -6.05 -41.66
N VAL A 528 10.26 -4.91 -42.15
CA VAL A 528 11.01 -4.84 -43.42
C VAL A 528 12.32 -5.62 -43.33
N GLN A 529 13.08 -5.45 -42.25
CA GLN A 529 14.31 -6.20 -42.01
C GLN A 529 14.06 -7.72 -41.97
N SER A 530 12.99 -8.16 -41.29
CA SER A 530 12.61 -9.58 -41.25
C SER A 530 12.32 -10.15 -42.64
N GLN A 531 11.67 -9.38 -43.52
CA GLN A 531 11.43 -9.78 -44.90
C GLN A 531 12.74 -9.88 -45.70
N ARG A 532 13.64 -8.89 -45.56
CA ARG A 532 14.96 -8.91 -46.19
C ARG A 532 15.78 -10.12 -45.76
N LEU A 533 15.86 -10.37 -44.44
CA LEU A 533 16.64 -11.49 -43.89
C LEU A 533 16.08 -12.85 -44.30
N ARG A 534 14.75 -12.98 -44.39
CA ARG A 534 14.13 -14.22 -44.88
C ARG A 534 14.43 -14.48 -46.35
N ALA A 535 14.59 -13.43 -47.17
CA ALA A 535 14.92 -13.55 -48.58
C ALA A 535 16.36 -14.03 -48.86
N LEU A 536 17.26 -14.00 -47.87
CA LEU A 536 18.64 -14.49 -48.00
C LEU A 536 18.74 -16.00 -48.26
N GLY A 537 17.69 -16.77 -47.96
CA GLY A 537 17.65 -18.22 -48.21
C GLY A 537 18.59 -19.08 -47.33
N ALA A 538 19.36 -18.44 -46.44
CA ALA A 538 20.24 -19.08 -45.45
C ALA A 538 20.09 -18.39 -44.09
N ARG A 539 20.62 -19.01 -43.03
CA ARG A 539 20.59 -18.43 -41.68
C ARG A 539 21.49 -17.17 -41.64
N PRO A 540 20.96 -15.98 -41.31
CA PRO A 540 21.76 -14.75 -41.27
C PRO A 540 22.80 -14.78 -40.14
N ALA A 541 23.88 -13.99 -40.29
CA ALA A 541 24.86 -13.80 -39.23
C ALA A 541 24.31 -12.88 -38.14
N LEU A 542 24.93 -12.88 -36.96
CA LEU A 542 24.53 -12.01 -35.84
C LEU A 542 24.50 -10.52 -36.24
N ALA A 543 25.51 -10.07 -36.99
CA ALA A 543 25.57 -8.69 -37.48
C ALA A 543 24.36 -8.33 -38.38
N ASP A 544 23.89 -9.26 -39.22
CA ASP A 544 22.74 -9.05 -40.10
C ASP A 544 21.43 -8.98 -39.29
N LEU A 545 21.32 -9.78 -38.23
CA LEU A 545 20.18 -9.79 -37.32
C LEU A 545 20.07 -8.47 -36.53
N GLN A 546 21.21 -7.85 -36.22
CA GLN A 546 21.26 -6.59 -35.46
C GLN A 546 21.14 -5.36 -36.36
N THR A 547 21.52 -5.42 -37.64
CA THR A 547 21.63 -4.20 -38.47
C THR A 547 20.35 -3.86 -39.24
N LEU A 548 19.88 -2.62 -39.09
CA LEU A 548 18.86 -1.96 -39.90
C LEU A 548 19.55 -1.05 -40.93
N THR A 549 19.36 -1.31 -42.23
CA THR A 549 20.09 -0.59 -43.29
C THR A 549 19.28 0.59 -43.84
N ALA A 550 19.94 1.47 -44.60
CA ALA A 550 19.27 2.54 -45.34
C ALA A 550 18.16 2.04 -46.28
N GLU A 551 18.29 0.84 -46.85
CA GLU A 551 17.24 0.23 -47.67
C GLU A 551 16.01 -0.14 -46.83
N ASP A 552 16.20 -0.69 -45.62
CA ASP A 552 15.09 -1.00 -44.73
C ASP A 552 14.32 0.27 -44.36
N VAL A 553 15.05 1.35 -44.06
CA VAL A 553 14.47 2.66 -43.73
C VAL A 553 13.68 3.22 -44.90
N SER A 554 14.29 3.26 -46.09
CA SER A 554 13.64 3.78 -47.30
C SER A 554 12.34 3.03 -47.61
N ARG A 555 12.34 1.70 -47.46
CA ARG A 555 11.14 0.87 -47.68
C ARG A 555 10.09 1.08 -46.60
N ALA A 556 10.47 1.18 -45.33
CA ALA A 556 9.54 1.42 -44.24
C ALA A 556 8.84 2.79 -44.34
N LEU A 557 9.54 3.78 -44.90
CA LEU A 557 9.01 5.12 -45.15
C LEU A 557 8.12 5.20 -46.41
N ALA A 558 8.39 4.38 -47.43
CA ALA A 558 7.61 4.32 -48.67
C ALA A 558 6.25 3.60 -48.50
N ASP A 559 6.13 2.68 -47.55
CA ASP A 559 4.88 1.98 -47.19
C ASP A 559 3.99 2.84 -46.25
N GLY A 560 3.94 4.15 -46.47
CA GLY A 560 3.34 5.17 -45.58
C GLY A 560 2.28 6.03 -46.23
#